data_AF-A0A3Q0EMZ4-F1
#
_entry.id   AF-A0A3Q0EMZ4-F1
#
_cell.length_a   1.000
_cell.length_b   1.000
_cell.length_c   1.000
_cell.angle_alpha   90.00
_cell.angle_beta   90.00
_cell.angle_gamma   90.00
#
_symmetry.space_group_name_H-M   'P 1'
#
loop_
_entity.id
_entity.type
_entity.pdbx_description
1 polymer ?
#
loop_
_entity_poly.entity_id
_entity_poly.type
_entity_poly.pdbx_seq_one_letter_code
_entity_poly.pdbx_strand_id
1 'polypeptide(L)'
;MAHKPFKFNEDILEQLRNGTAKFELLSSPVPSVAAPPNNNTSLFGIGNCSALFFARIGSSGSSSIGHSPAMRKLEHFSVQKVTGDGRCLFRALVKGMAYNKGTVLNQREERENADELRMAVKEAICENEGERNLYEEALIAIRVDEPLNRYCQRIARPDFWGGESELLVLSKLCKQPIVVYIPEHEAA
;
A
#
# COMPACT_ATOMS: atom_id res chain seq x y z
N MET A 1 35.74 -18.04 -4.57
CA MET A 1 35.44 -16.68 -4.06
C MET A 1 34.86 -16.83 -2.67
N ALA A 2 35.57 -16.37 -1.63
CA ALA A 2 35.17 -16.57 -0.24
C ALA A 2 34.10 -15.53 0.15
N HIS A 3 32.94 -16.00 0.63
CA HIS A 3 31.94 -15.14 1.26
C HIS A 3 32.53 -14.58 2.56
N LYS A 4 32.72 -13.26 2.60
CA LYS A 4 33.09 -12.54 3.82
C LYS A 4 31.85 -12.57 4.73
N PRO A 5 31.92 -13.13 5.95
CA PRO A 5 30.76 -13.15 6.84
C PRO A 5 30.37 -11.71 7.17
N PHE A 6 29.09 -11.37 6.97
CA PHE A 6 28.52 -10.14 7.48
C PHE A 6 28.63 -10.19 9.01
N LYS A 7 29.60 -9.47 9.57
CA LYS A 7 29.63 -9.21 11.01
C LYS A 7 28.48 -8.24 11.32
N PHE A 8 27.41 -8.78 11.89
CA PHE A 8 26.39 -7.95 12.52
C PHE A 8 27.02 -7.25 13.73
N ASN A 9 26.72 -5.95 13.88
CA ASN A 9 27.18 -5.17 15.03
C ASN A 9 26.19 -5.48 16.18
N GLU A 10 26.58 -6.32 17.13
CA GLU A 10 25.76 -6.69 18.29
C GLU A 10 25.23 -5.46 19.05
N ASP A 11 26.03 -4.39 19.12
CA ASP A 11 25.65 -3.10 19.70
C ASP A 11 24.39 -2.49 19.05
N ILE A 12 24.20 -2.68 17.73
CA ILE A 12 23.00 -2.20 17.03
C ILE A 12 21.79 -3.04 17.41
N LEU A 13 21.94 -4.36 17.51
CA LEU A 13 20.85 -5.25 17.92
C LEU A 13 20.40 -4.96 19.35
N GLU A 14 21.35 -4.67 20.24
CA GLU A 14 21.06 -4.29 21.62
C GLU A 14 20.36 -2.92 21.71
N GLN A 15 20.79 -1.93 20.92
CA GLN A 15 20.11 -0.64 20.83
C GLN A 15 18.68 -0.76 20.29
N LEU A 16 18.45 -1.63 19.31
CA LEU A 16 17.10 -1.90 18.79
C LEU A 16 16.23 -2.60 19.83
N ARG A 17 16.78 -3.63 20.50
CA ARG A 17 16.05 -4.40 21.54
C ARG A 17 15.67 -3.53 22.73
N ASN A 18 16.53 -2.59 23.10
CA ASN A 18 16.31 -1.70 24.24
C ASN A 18 15.59 -0.39 23.84
N GLY A 19 15.22 -0.22 22.56
CA GLY A 19 14.52 0.96 22.06
C GLY A 19 15.36 2.26 22.07
N THR A 20 16.67 2.16 22.14
CA THR A 20 17.60 3.31 22.22
C THR A 20 18.23 3.69 20.88
N ALA A 21 17.97 2.91 19.81
CA ALA A 21 18.45 3.19 18.47
C ALA A 21 17.89 4.53 17.95
N LYS A 22 18.78 5.43 17.53
CA LYS A 22 18.42 6.73 16.94
C LYS A 22 18.55 6.65 15.43
N PHE A 23 17.57 7.18 14.70
CA PHE A 23 17.60 7.20 13.24
C PHE A 23 17.70 8.63 12.71
N GLU A 24 18.64 8.85 11.81
CA GLU A 24 18.84 10.08 11.07
C GLU A 24 18.22 9.96 9.67
N LEU A 25 17.51 11.01 9.26
CA LEU A 25 16.86 11.06 7.95
C LEU A 25 17.88 11.44 6.88
N LEU A 26 18.17 10.53 5.94
CA LEU A 26 19.03 10.85 4.82
C LEU A 26 18.21 11.43 3.67
N SER A 27 18.64 12.59 3.17
CA SER A 27 18.19 13.14 1.89
C SER A 27 19.27 12.85 0.86
N SER A 28 19.11 11.82 0.03
CA SER A 28 19.95 11.70 -1.15
C SER A 28 19.25 10.95 -2.28
N PRO A 29 19.07 11.58 -3.46
CA PRO A 29 18.93 10.85 -4.70
C PRO A 29 20.32 10.47 -5.22
N VAL A 30 20.45 9.23 -5.69
CA VAL A 30 21.65 8.77 -6.41
C VAL A 30 21.87 9.68 -7.63
N PRO A 31 23.08 10.22 -7.88
CA PRO A 31 23.33 11.00 -9.08
C PRO A 31 23.25 10.06 -10.30
N SER A 32 22.24 10.23 -11.15
CA SER A 32 22.26 9.64 -12.49
C SER A 32 23.45 10.20 -13.25
N VAL A 33 24.35 9.32 -13.69
CA VAL A 33 25.44 9.65 -14.60
C VAL A 33 24.82 10.07 -15.94
N ALA A 34 24.64 11.38 -16.14
CA ALA A 34 24.69 12.11 -17.42
C ALA A 34 23.93 13.45 -17.34
N ALA A 35 24.58 14.54 -16.91
CA ALA A 35 24.35 15.90 -17.42
C ALA A 35 25.47 16.86 -16.95
N PRO A 36 25.92 17.82 -17.78
CA PRO A 36 26.95 18.81 -17.41
C PRO A 36 26.39 19.93 -16.52
N PRO A 37 27.24 20.74 -15.86
CA PRO A 37 26.81 21.63 -14.80
C PRO A 37 26.24 22.92 -15.39
N ASN A 38 25.03 23.30 -15.00
CA ASN A 38 24.60 24.68 -15.15
C ASN A 38 24.14 25.20 -13.80
N ASN A 39 24.92 26.14 -13.27
CA ASN A 39 24.58 26.92 -12.09
C ASN A 39 23.40 27.81 -12.44
N ASN A 40 22.24 27.54 -11.86
CA ASN A 40 21.29 28.59 -11.49
C ASN A 40 20.42 28.08 -10.34
N THR A 41 20.61 28.73 -9.19
CA THR A 41 19.73 28.75 -8.04
C THR A 41 18.29 29.01 -8.46
N SER A 42 17.41 28.06 -8.19
CA SER A 42 15.96 28.27 -8.11
C SER A 42 15.47 27.61 -6.84
N LEU A 43 15.30 28.46 -5.84
CA LEU A 43 14.47 28.25 -4.67
C LEU A 43 13.01 28.19 -5.18
N PHE A 44 12.29 27.12 -4.85
CA PHE A 44 10.89 26.81 -5.24
C PHE A 44 10.69 26.32 -6.69
N GLY A 45 10.66 25.00 -6.86
CA GLY A 45 10.27 24.34 -8.11
C GLY A 45 9.80 22.91 -7.85
N ILE A 46 8.50 22.69 -7.99
CA ILE A 46 7.82 21.40 -7.93
C ILE A 46 8.39 20.48 -9.02
N GLY A 47 8.99 19.36 -8.62
CA GLY A 47 9.48 18.33 -9.54
C GLY A 47 9.53 16.98 -8.82
N ASN A 48 8.78 16.01 -9.36
CA ASN A 48 8.65 14.62 -8.89
C ASN A 48 9.94 14.03 -8.30
N CYS A 49 9.99 13.91 -6.97
CA CYS A 49 10.94 13.05 -6.28
C CYS A 49 10.20 12.39 -5.12
N SER A 50 9.78 11.13 -5.30
CA SER A 50 9.49 10.23 -4.19
C SER A 50 10.81 9.98 -3.45
N ALA A 51 11.26 10.95 -2.67
CA ALA A 51 12.38 10.76 -1.76
C ALA A 51 11.91 9.76 -0.70
N LEU A 52 12.17 8.48 -0.97
CA LEU A 52 12.12 7.45 0.06
C LEU A 52 13.22 7.81 1.05
N PHE A 53 12.84 8.53 2.10
CA PHE A 53 13.75 8.86 3.17
C PHE A 53 14.12 7.56 3.89
N PHE A 54 15.35 7.10 3.70
CA PHE A 54 15.88 6.01 4.49
C PHE A 54 16.43 6.58 5.78
N ALA A 55 15.97 6.03 6.89
CA ALA A 55 16.48 6.39 8.20
C ALA A 55 17.71 5.50 8.50
N ARG A 56 18.88 6.11 8.66
CA ARG A 56 20.13 5.40 9.05
C ARG A 56 20.32 5.54 10.56
N ILE A 57 20.87 4.54 11.24
CA ILE A 57 21.21 4.69 12.66
C ILE A 57 22.31 5.77 12.84
N GLY A 58 21.96 6.83 13.56
CA GLY A 58 22.79 8.02 13.81
C GLY A 58 23.64 7.88 15.07
N SER A 59 24.83 8.50 15.07
CA SER A 59 25.70 8.54 16.25
C SER A 59 25.24 9.66 17.19
N SER A 60 25.01 9.31 18.46
CA SER A 60 24.43 10.21 19.47
C SER A 60 25.23 11.50 19.64
N GLY A 61 24.72 12.60 19.05
CA GLY A 61 25.41 13.89 19.14
C GLY A 61 24.69 15.12 18.59
N SER A 62 23.35 15.26 18.64
CA SER A 62 22.70 16.59 18.61
C SER A 62 21.22 16.60 19.03
N SER A 63 20.95 17.34 20.12
CA SER A 63 19.75 18.15 20.44
C SER A 63 18.32 17.70 20.08
N SER A 64 17.57 17.31 21.14
CA SER A 64 16.25 17.85 21.55
C SER A 64 15.38 18.51 20.47
N ILE A 65 14.35 17.80 19.99
CA ILE A 65 13.20 18.40 19.30
C ILE A 65 11.95 18.11 20.13
N GLY A 66 11.44 19.15 20.79
CA GLY A 66 10.14 19.15 21.44
C GLY A 66 9.01 19.06 20.41
N HIS A 67 7.95 18.32 20.74
CA HIS A 67 6.80 18.14 19.88
C HIS A 67 6.01 19.46 19.74
N SER A 68 6.04 20.05 18.55
CA SER A 68 5.28 21.23 18.16
C SER A 68 3.91 20.83 17.57
N PRO A 69 2.85 21.67 17.70
CA PRO A 69 1.53 21.44 17.08
C PRO A 69 1.53 21.32 15.53
N ALA A 70 2.68 21.54 14.89
CA ALA A 70 2.91 21.43 13.45
C ALA A 70 2.93 19.99 12.90
N MET A 71 2.69 18.97 13.73
CA MET A 71 2.66 17.56 13.31
C MET A 71 1.28 17.05 12.86
N ARG A 72 0.26 17.90 12.70
CA ARG A 72 -0.97 17.48 12.00
C ARG A 72 -0.61 17.21 10.54
N LYS A 73 -0.52 15.94 10.18
CA LYS A 73 -0.28 15.50 8.81
C LYS A 73 -1.44 16.02 7.96
N LEU A 74 -1.19 17.00 7.10
CA LEU A 74 -2.21 17.53 6.22
C LEU A 74 -2.48 16.51 5.11
N GLU A 75 -3.53 15.73 5.28
CA GLU A 75 -3.98 14.71 4.33
C GLU A 75 -4.62 15.40 3.11
N HIS A 76 -3.95 15.41 1.96
CA HIS A 76 -4.45 16.06 0.74
C HIS A 76 -4.95 15.03 -0.28
N PHE A 77 -5.97 14.25 0.06
CA PHE A 77 -6.63 13.35 -0.88
C PHE A 77 -7.95 13.93 -1.38
N SER A 78 -8.19 13.86 -2.69
CA SER A 78 -9.53 14.10 -3.23
C SER A 78 -10.37 12.84 -3.06
N VAL A 79 -11.48 12.94 -2.32
CA VAL A 79 -12.33 11.79 -2.00
C VAL A 79 -13.43 11.65 -3.07
N GLN A 80 -13.41 10.52 -3.77
CA GLN A 80 -14.46 10.13 -4.71
C GLN A 80 -15.43 9.15 -4.03
N LYS A 81 -16.69 9.55 -3.89
CA LYS A 81 -17.70 8.71 -3.24
C LYS A 81 -18.12 7.53 -4.13
N VAL A 82 -18.43 6.40 -3.47
CA VAL A 82 -19.00 5.19 -4.07
C VAL A 82 -20.36 4.88 -3.45
N THR A 83 -21.20 4.12 -4.15
CA THR A 83 -22.46 3.64 -3.58
C THR A 83 -22.21 2.57 -2.50
N GLY A 84 -22.89 2.69 -1.35
CA GLY A 84 -22.85 1.71 -0.26
C GLY A 84 -23.88 0.60 -0.42
N ASP A 85 -23.77 -0.21 -1.47
CA ASP A 85 -24.69 -1.32 -1.81
C ASP A 85 -24.06 -2.71 -1.60
N GLY A 86 -23.07 -2.79 -0.72
CA GLY A 86 -22.25 -3.98 -0.46
C GLY A 86 -21.09 -4.17 -1.43
N ARG A 87 -21.02 -3.43 -2.54
CA ARG A 87 -19.91 -3.50 -3.51
C ARG A 87 -18.89 -2.38 -3.34
N CYS A 88 -18.96 -1.61 -2.26
CA CYS A 88 -18.20 -0.37 -2.10
C CYS A 88 -16.69 -0.54 -2.33
N LEU A 89 -16.08 -1.63 -1.84
CA LEU A 89 -14.66 -1.95 -2.09
C LEU A 89 -14.36 -2.08 -3.59
N PHE A 90 -15.10 -2.95 -4.28
CA PHE A 90 -14.91 -3.22 -5.71
C PHE A 90 -15.21 -1.99 -6.57
N ARG A 91 -16.27 -1.24 -6.23
CA ARG A 91 -16.60 0.05 -6.86
C ARG A 91 -15.46 1.05 -6.72
N ALA A 92 -14.86 1.16 -5.53
CA ALA A 92 -13.73 2.06 -5.29
C ALA A 92 -12.52 1.72 -6.16
N LEU A 93 -12.19 0.43 -6.29
CA LEU A 93 -11.11 -0.04 -7.17
C LEU A 93 -11.40 0.26 -8.64
N VAL A 94 -12.59 -0.08 -9.11
CA VAL A 94 -13.01 0.15 -10.49
C VAL A 94 -12.96 1.64 -10.85
N LYS A 95 -13.44 2.52 -9.97
CA LYS A 95 -13.32 3.98 -10.17
C LYS A 95 -11.86 4.43 -10.18
N GLY A 96 -11.03 3.94 -9.27
CA GLY A 96 -9.61 4.25 -9.24
C GLY A 96 -8.88 3.81 -10.52
N MET A 97 -9.17 2.61 -11.02
CA MET A 97 -8.63 2.10 -12.28
C MET A 97 -9.09 2.92 -13.48
N ALA A 98 -10.36 3.32 -13.53
CA ALA A 98 -10.88 4.19 -14.59
C ALA A 98 -10.22 5.58 -14.54
N TYR A 99 -10.07 6.14 -13.34
CA TYR A 99 -9.38 7.42 -13.12
C TYR A 99 -7.94 7.38 -13.61
N ASN A 100 -7.19 6.31 -13.30
CA ASN A 100 -5.82 6.12 -13.78
C ASN A 100 -5.72 6.05 -15.32
N LYS A 101 -6.80 5.64 -16.00
CA LYS A 101 -6.90 5.58 -17.46
C LYS A 101 -7.49 6.85 -18.08
N GLY A 102 -7.87 7.84 -17.28
CA GLY A 102 -8.55 9.06 -17.76
C GLY A 102 -9.99 8.83 -18.20
N THR A 103 -10.62 7.74 -17.76
CA THR A 103 -12.01 7.38 -18.09
C THR A 103 -12.93 7.69 -16.92
N VAL A 104 -14.15 8.13 -17.23
CA VAL A 104 -15.22 8.30 -16.24
C VAL A 104 -16.25 7.20 -16.44
N LEU A 105 -16.67 6.57 -15.34
CA LEU A 105 -17.70 5.53 -15.36
C LEU A 105 -19.03 6.10 -14.88
N ASN A 106 -20.12 5.68 -15.51
CA ASN A 106 -21.45 5.89 -14.97
C ASN A 106 -21.79 4.85 -13.89
N GLN A 107 -22.88 5.05 -13.16
CA GLN A 107 -23.24 4.20 -12.02
C GLN A 107 -23.48 2.73 -12.41
N ARG A 108 -23.97 2.48 -13.63
CA ARG A 108 -24.23 1.13 -14.16
C ARG A 108 -22.91 0.43 -14.48
N GLU A 109 -22.02 1.08 -15.21
CA GLU A 109 -20.68 0.55 -15.52
C GLU A 109 -19.87 0.29 -14.25
N GLU A 110 -19.93 1.22 -13.28
CA GLU A 110 -19.29 1.05 -11.97
C GLU A 110 -19.79 -0.22 -11.26
N ARG A 111 -21.09 -0.52 -11.35
CA ARG A 111 -21.69 -1.72 -10.76
C ARG A 111 -21.29 -2.99 -11.49
N GLU A 112 -21.40 -2.99 -12.81
CA GLU A 112 -21.12 -4.17 -13.66
C GLU A 112 -19.65 -4.55 -13.55
N ASN A 113 -18.73 -3.60 -13.70
CA ASN A 113 -17.30 -3.82 -13.53
C ASN A 113 -16.94 -4.25 -12.10
N ALA A 114 -17.63 -3.75 -11.07
CA ALA A 114 -17.41 -4.18 -9.69
C ALA A 114 -17.84 -5.64 -9.47
N ASP A 115 -18.95 -6.06 -10.08
CA ASP A 115 -19.39 -7.45 -10.06
C ASP A 115 -18.41 -8.37 -10.82
N GLU A 116 -17.89 -7.93 -11.96
CA GLU A 116 -16.84 -8.67 -12.69
C GLU A 116 -15.57 -8.83 -11.85
N LEU A 117 -15.10 -7.75 -11.21
CA LEU A 117 -13.90 -7.78 -10.37
C LEU A 117 -14.07 -8.73 -9.17
N ARG A 118 -15.26 -8.73 -8.56
CA ARG A 118 -15.63 -9.67 -7.48
C ARG A 118 -15.62 -11.12 -7.96
N MET A 119 -16.18 -11.38 -9.14
CA MET A 119 -16.23 -12.72 -9.71
C MET A 119 -14.83 -13.24 -10.11
N ALA A 120 -13.92 -12.36 -10.55
CA ALA A 120 -12.53 -12.72 -10.80
C ALA A 120 -11.81 -13.18 -9.51
N VAL A 121 -12.08 -12.54 -8.36
CA VAL A 121 -11.56 -13.02 -7.07
C VAL A 121 -12.12 -14.39 -6.70
N LYS A 122 -13.44 -14.59 -6.90
CA LYS A 122 -14.06 -15.91 -6.69
C LYS A 122 -13.40 -16.97 -7.55
N GLU A 123 -13.17 -16.72 -8.83
CA GLU A 123 -12.53 -17.68 -9.75
C GLU A 123 -11.12 -18.05 -9.26
N ALA A 124 -10.30 -17.04 -8.96
CA ALA A 124 -8.92 -17.21 -8.51
C ALA A 124 -8.80 -18.01 -7.20
N ILE A 125 -9.74 -17.83 -6.27
CA ILE A 125 -9.70 -18.48 -4.96
C ILE A 125 -10.49 -19.79 -4.92
N CYS A 126 -11.64 -19.88 -5.58
CA CYS A 126 -12.57 -20.99 -5.39
C CYS A 126 -12.45 -22.07 -6.46
N GLU A 127 -12.09 -21.72 -7.69
CA GLU A 127 -12.25 -22.61 -8.84
C GLU A 127 -10.93 -23.23 -9.31
N ASN A 128 -9.81 -22.52 -9.17
CA ASN A 128 -8.51 -22.98 -9.64
C ASN A 128 -7.54 -23.31 -8.50
N GLU A 129 -7.41 -24.59 -8.13
CA GLU A 129 -6.52 -25.01 -7.03
C GLU A 129 -5.04 -24.70 -7.28
N GLY A 130 -4.60 -24.71 -8.54
CA GLY A 130 -3.21 -24.43 -8.91
C GLY A 130 -2.87 -22.94 -8.74
N GLU A 131 -3.75 -22.06 -9.21
CA GLU A 131 -3.58 -20.60 -9.06
C GLU A 131 -3.82 -20.13 -7.63
N ARG A 132 -4.66 -20.84 -6.87
CA ARG A 132 -4.98 -20.52 -5.47
C ARG A 132 -3.72 -20.30 -4.62
N ASN A 133 -2.69 -21.11 -4.84
CA ASN A 133 -1.42 -21.04 -4.08
C ASN A 133 -0.63 -19.74 -4.34
N LEU A 134 -0.88 -19.04 -5.46
CA LEU A 134 -0.28 -17.72 -5.71
C LEU A 134 -0.81 -16.64 -4.74
N TYR A 135 -1.95 -16.93 -4.11
CA TYR A 135 -2.67 -16.05 -3.19
C TYR A 135 -2.65 -16.57 -1.75
N GLU A 136 -1.54 -17.20 -1.33
CA GLU A 136 -1.40 -17.81 0.01
C GLU A 136 -1.76 -16.83 1.15
N GLU A 137 -1.29 -15.59 1.09
CA GLU A 137 -1.61 -14.55 2.08
C GLU A 137 -3.14 -14.31 2.19
N ALA A 138 -3.84 -14.24 1.05
CA ALA A 138 -5.28 -14.09 1.01
C ALA A 138 -6.00 -15.34 1.55
N LEU A 139 -5.50 -16.54 1.24
CA LEU A 139 -6.06 -17.79 1.75
C LEU A 139 -5.95 -17.90 3.26
N ILE A 140 -4.83 -17.47 3.83
CA ILE A 140 -4.62 -17.44 5.28
C ILE A 140 -5.65 -16.49 5.89
N ALA A 141 -5.76 -15.27 5.38
CA ALA A 141 -6.75 -14.29 5.85
C ALA A 141 -8.18 -14.86 5.82
N ILE A 142 -8.59 -15.45 4.70
CA ILE A 142 -9.92 -16.07 4.55
C ILE A 142 -10.14 -17.18 5.59
N ARG A 143 -9.18 -18.09 5.73
CA ARG A 143 -9.32 -19.28 6.60
C ARG A 143 -9.33 -18.95 8.09
N VAL A 144 -8.71 -17.84 8.49
CA VAL A 144 -8.76 -17.35 9.87
C VAL A 144 -10.19 -16.91 10.20
N ASP A 145 -10.88 -16.28 9.26
CA ASP A 145 -12.23 -15.74 9.47
C ASP A 145 -13.32 -16.80 9.29
N GLU A 146 -13.25 -17.61 8.23
CA GLU A 146 -14.25 -18.64 7.94
C GLU A 146 -13.74 -19.80 7.06
N PRO A 147 -14.42 -20.97 7.07
CA PRO A 147 -14.12 -22.05 6.14
C PRO A 147 -14.23 -21.61 4.66
N LEU A 148 -13.27 -22.04 3.83
CA LEU A 148 -13.17 -21.63 2.42
C LEU A 148 -14.46 -21.89 1.61
N ASN A 149 -15.16 -23.00 1.87
CA ASN A 149 -16.42 -23.32 1.20
C ASN A 149 -17.53 -22.29 1.50
N ARG A 150 -17.57 -21.77 2.73
CA ARG A 150 -18.52 -20.72 3.13
C ARG A 150 -18.17 -19.39 2.49
N TYR A 151 -16.89 -19.03 2.47
CA TYR A 151 -16.39 -17.88 1.75
C TYR A 151 -16.82 -17.92 0.27
N CYS A 152 -16.58 -19.04 -0.42
CA CYS A 152 -16.90 -19.20 -1.84
C CYS A 152 -18.40 -19.07 -2.15
N GLN A 153 -19.28 -19.43 -1.21
CA GLN A 153 -20.72 -19.20 -1.34
C GLN A 153 -21.08 -17.72 -1.15
N ARG A 154 -20.41 -17.04 -0.22
CA ARG A 154 -20.69 -15.64 0.11
C ARG A 154 -20.18 -14.69 -0.96
N ILE A 155 -18.94 -14.86 -1.43
CA ILE A 155 -18.35 -13.98 -2.44
C ILE A 155 -19.14 -13.96 -3.75
N ALA A 156 -19.89 -15.03 -4.05
CA ALA A 156 -20.77 -15.07 -5.22
C ALA A 156 -21.96 -14.10 -5.12
N ARG A 157 -22.34 -13.69 -3.91
CA ARG A 157 -23.51 -12.84 -3.70
C ARG A 157 -23.21 -11.37 -4.03
N PRO A 158 -24.17 -10.65 -4.63
CA PRO A 158 -24.00 -9.24 -4.99
C PRO A 158 -23.84 -8.30 -3.78
N ASP A 159 -24.31 -8.70 -2.60
CA ASP A 159 -24.23 -7.96 -1.34
C ASP A 159 -22.97 -8.29 -0.52
N PHE A 160 -22.01 -9.01 -1.10
CA PHE A 160 -20.77 -9.39 -0.43
C PHE A 160 -19.83 -8.21 -0.22
N TRP A 161 -19.49 -7.95 1.04
CA TRP A 161 -18.52 -6.93 1.43
C TRP A 161 -17.12 -7.55 1.37
N GLY A 162 -16.28 -7.04 0.47
CA GLY A 162 -14.87 -7.44 0.44
C GLY A 162 -14.05 -6.73 1.52
N GLY A 163 -12.86 -7.26 1.76
CA GLY A 163 -11.87 -6.70 2.68
C GLY A 163 -10.43 -6.98 2.21
N GLU A 164 -9.55 -7.23 3.18
CA GLU A 164 -8.11 -7.41 2.94
C GLU A 164 -7.81 -8.60 2.02
N SER A 165 -8.48 -9.75 2.20
CA SER A 165 -8.28 -10.95 1.38
C SER A 165 -8.51 -10.67 -0.11
N GLU A 166 -9.58 -9.96 -0.45
CA GLU A 166 -9.90 -9.62 -1.85
C GLU A 166 -8.86 -8.65 -2.40
N LEU A 167 -8.40 -7.69 -1.59
CA LEU A 167 -7.37 -6.73 -2.02
C LEU A 167 -6.04 -7.40 -2.32
N LEU A 168 -5.63 -8.39 -1.52
CA LEU A 168 -4.41 -9.16 -1.75
C LEU A 168 -4.47 -9.93 -3.08
N VAL A 169 -5.64 -10.50 -3.40
CA VAL A 169 -5.86 -11.17 -4.70
C VAL A 169 -5.83 -10.16 -5.84
N LEU A 170 -6.57 -9.06 -5.72
CA LEU A 170 -6.71 -8.07 -6.77
C LEU A 170 -5.42 -7.31 -7.07
N SER A 171 -4.60 -7.03 -6.05
CA SER A 171 -3.28 -6.44 -6.23
C SER A 171 -2.39 -7.30 -7.14
N LYS A 172 -2.40 -8.62 -6.93
CA LYS A 172 -1.67 -9.59 -7.75
C LYS A 172 -2.29 -9.77 -9.14
N LEU A 173 -3.61 -9.95 -9.25
CA LEU A 173 -4.32 -10.10 -10.53
C LEU A 173 -4.13 -8.88 -11.44
N CYS A 174 -4.28 -7.68 -10.88
CA CYS A 174 -4.17 -6.43 -11.63
C CYS A 174 -2.72 -5.97 -11.81
N LYS A 175 -1.77 -6.62 -11.12
CA LYS A 175 -0.35 -6.22 -11.07
C LYS A 175 -0.17 -4.75 -10.69
N GLN A 176 -1.00 -4.26 -9.78
CA GLN A 176 -1.03 -2.86 -9.37
C GLN A 176 -1.12 -2.77 -7.86
N PRO A 177 -0.27 -1.96 -7.20
CA PRO A 177 -0.36 -1.78 -5.76
C PRO A 177 -1.68 -1.10 -5.39
N ILE A 178 -2.31 -1.62 -4.34
CA ILE A 178 -3.52 -1.06 -3.74
C ILE A 178 -3.15 -0.58 -2.34
N VAL A 179 -3.49 0.67 -2.03
CA VAL A 179 -3.25 1.29 -0.72
C VAL A 179 -4.59 1.62 -0.10
N VAL A 180 -4.85 1.05 1.08
CA VAL A 180 -6.00 1.42 1.90
C VAL A 180 -5.59 2.56 2.80
N TYR A 181 -6.30 3.68 2.69
CA TYR A 181 -6.09 4.84 3.54
C TYR A 181 -7.16 4.88 4.63
N ILE A 182 -6.75 4.81 5.89
CA ILE A 182 -7.61 5.04 7.05
C ILE A 182 -7.23 6.39 7.64
N PRO A 183 -8.10 7.41 7.56
CA PRO A 183 -7.83 8.72 8.14
C PRO A 183 -7.59 8.62 9.65
N GLU A 184 -6.74 9.49 10.21
CA GLU A 184 -6.41 9.48 11.65
C GLU A 184 -7.65 9.59 12.55
N HIS A 185 -8.68 10.32 12.11
CA HIS A 185 -9.92 10.50 12.87
C HIS A 185 -10.82 9.25 12.87
N GLU A 186 -10.57 8.27 12.00
CA GLU A 186 -11.29 6.99 11.94
C GLU A 186 -10.50 5.85 12.61
N ALA A 187 -9.20 6.03 12.86
CA ALA A 187 -8.28 5.00 13.38
C ALA A 187 -8.34 4.82 14.93
N ALA A 188 -9.53 4.94 15.52
CA ALA A 188 -9.77 4.91 16.97
C ALA A 188 -9.69 3.51 17.59
#